data_AF-A0A395YHU7-F1
#
_entry.id   AF-A0A395YHU7-F1
#
_cell.length_a   1.000
_cell.length_b   1.000
_cell.length_c   1.000
_cell.angle_alpha   90.00
_cell.angle_beta   90.00
_cell.angle_gamma   90.00
#
_symmetry.space_group_name_H-M   'P 1'
#
loop_
_entity.id
_entity.type
_entity.pdbx_description
1 polymer ?
#
loop_
_entity_poly.entity_id
_entity_poly.type
_entity_poly.pdbx_seq_one_letter_code
_entity_poly.pdbx_strand_id
1 'polypeptide(L)'
;MCEKSRQTRWERLTGAVITVCGIIMVFFQMYTAEFGVLGGSKQTSLHLLFVMVIGFLAFPTGKRVCTALDHVLSLIFMIGAAASLGYLFLNNGRLLMRMQMVDPVGDLEFIFGILLVIAVLELSRRALGPALPLIAVIFIAYAFWGNHLTGVFYHKGVTGRRFIEQMYLMFSGIFGEALNVAATFVFLFILFGSFLEISGGGEFFMDISKSLVGRLPGGPGLMAVVSSSLMGTISGSAVANVVTTGVFTIPLMKKTGYDKDFAGAVEAVASTGGRSFLRLWVQAHLLCPNISACLIPR
;
A
#
# COMPACT_ATOMS: atom_id res chain seq x y z
N MET A 1 -14.18 -11.83 5.84
CA MET A 1 -15.46 -11.10 5.96
C MET A 1 -16.03 -11.43 7.31
N CYS A 2 -15.91 -10.49 8.28
CA CYS A 2 -16.48 -10.66 9.61
C CYS A 2 -18.00 -10.46 9.53
N GLU A 3 -18.73 -11.33 10.20
CA GLU A 3 -20.16 -11.55 10.09
C GLU A 3 -20.97 -10.33 10.56
N LYS A 4 -21.92 -9.90 9.72
CA LYS A 4 -22.56 -8.58 9.72
C LYS A 4 -23.63 -8.39 10.82
N SER A 5 -23.70 -9.24 11.86
CA SER A 5 -24.89 -9.32 12.73
C SER A 5 -24.77 -8.70 14.13
N ARG A 6 -23.62 -8.13 14.52
CA ARG A 6 -23.54 -7.31 15.76
C ARG A 6 -22.35 -6.35 15.78
N GLN A 7 -22.43 -5.26 15.00
CA GLN A 7 -21.43 -4.18 15.08
C GLN A 7 -21.42 -3.59 16.50
N THR A 8 -20.32 -3.79 17.22
CA THR A 8 -20.12 -3.15 18.51
C THR A 8 -20.00 -1.63 18.32
N ARG A 9 -20.39 -0.82 19.33
CA ARG A 9 -20.23 0.66 19.30
C ARG A 9 -18.80 1.08 18.91
N TRP A 10 -17.81 0.28 19.30
CA TRP A 10 -16.41 0.44 18.97
C TRP A 10 -16.10 0.30 17.47
N GLU A 11 -16.67 -0.68 16.78
CA GLU A 11 -16.49 -0.84 15.32
C GLU A 11 -17.08 0.33 14.52
N ARG A 12 -18.19 0.90 15.00
CA ARG A 12 -18.77 2.10 14.39
C ARG A 12 -17.88 3.33 14.62
N LEU A 13 -17.33 3.48 15.82
CA LEU A 13 -16.41 4.57 16.15
C LEU A 13 -15.10 4.45 15.35
N THR A 14 -14.50 3.26 15.27
CA THR A 14 -13.27 3.07 14.49
C THR A 14 -13.50 3.32 13.00
N GLY A 15 -14.60 2.82 12.43
CA GLY A 15 -15.00 3.10 11.06
C GLY A 15 -15.16 4.60 10.80
N ALA A 16 -15.87 5.31 11.69
CA ALA A 16 -16.06 6.75 11.57
C ALA A 16 -14.73 7.52 11.64
N VAL A 17 -13.83 7.17 12.56
CA VAL A 17 -12.51 7.80 12.67
C VAL A 17 -11.67 7.55 11.41
N ILE A 18 -11.65 6.31 10.89
CA ILE A 18 -10.96 5.99 9.64
C ILE A 18 -11.50 6.84 8.49
N THR A 19 -12.83 6.94 8.35
CA THR A 19 -13.46 7.73 7.29
C THR A 19 -13.11 9.22 7.42
N VAL A 20 -13.21 9.80 8.61
CA VAL A 20 -12.90 11.21 8.85
C VAL A 20 -11.42 11.49 8.57
N CYS A 21 -10.51 10.69 9.12
CA CYS A 21 -9.07 10.83 8.86
C CYS A 21 -8.74 10.64 7.39
N GLY A 22 -9.37 9.68 6.70
CA GLY A 22 -9.20 9.45 5.27
C GLY A 22 -9.66 10.63 4.43
N ILE A 23 -10.83 11.20 4.74
CA ILE A 23 -11.33 12.41 4.06
C ILE A 23 -10.37 13.57 4.23
N ILE A 24 -9.90 13.82 5.47
CA ILE A 24 -8.94 14.90 5.75
C ILE A 24 -7.64 14.65 4.98
N MET A 25 -7.12 13.42 4.99
CA MET A 25 -5.90 13.04 4.28
C MET A 25 -6.05 13.29 2.77
N VAL A 26 -7.20 12.92 2.17
CA VAL A 26 -7.49 13.16 0.76
C VAL A 26 -7.47 14.65 0.43
N PHE A 27 -8.23 15.45 1.17
CA PHE A 27 -8.29 16.90 0.94
C PHE A 27 -6.93 17.57 1.14
N PHE A 28 -6.20 17.17 2.18
CA PHE A 28 -4.85 17.66 2.43
C PHE A 28 -3.92 17.38 1.23
N GLN A 29 -3.92 16.14 0.74
CA GLN A 29 -3.04 15.72 -0.35
C GLN A 29 -3.40 16.41 -1.66
N MET A 30 -4.70 16.55 -1.98
CA MET A 30 -5.16 17.30 -3.14
C MET A 30 -4.77 18.78 -3.06
N TYR A 31 -4.94 19.41 -1.89
CA TYR A 31 -4.53 20.79 -1.69
C TYR A 31 -3.02 20.97 -1.93
N THR A 32 -2.18 20.10 -1.36
CA THR A 32 -0.73 20.19 -1.55
C THR A 32 -0.28 19.83 -2.97
N ALA A 33 -1.09 19.07 -3.72
CA ALA A 33 -0.81 18.76 -5.12
C ALA A 33 -1.01 19.99 -6.03
N GLU A 34 -2.01 20.81 -5.73
CA GLU A 34 -2.34 22.01 -6.51
C GLU A 34 -1.54 23.24 -6.06
N PHE A 35 -1.47 23.50 -4.76
CA PHE A 35 -0.88 24.72 -4.20
C PHE A 35 0.61 24.58 -3.82
N GLY A 36 1.18 23.39 -4.02
CA GLY A 36 2.58 23.10 -3.74
C GLY A 36 2.79 22.28 -2.46
N VAL A 37 3.84 21.45 -2.51
CA VAL A 37 4.19 20.51 -1.45
C VAL A 37 4.83 21.25 -0.27
N LEU A 38 4.47 20.86 0.96
CA LEU A 38 5.11 21.42 2.15
C LEU A 38 6.59 21.03 2.22
N GLY A 39 7.47 22.02 2.31
CA GLY A 39 8.92 21.81 2.36
C GLY A 39 9.42 21.10 3.63
N GLY A 40 10.56 20.42 3.49
CA GLY A 40 11.21 19.66 4.56
C GLY A 40 10.45 18.37 4.91
N SER A 41 10.45 18.01 6.19
CA SER A 41 9.77 16.79 6.66
C SER A 41 8.27 16.98 6.93
N LYS A 42 7.72 18.18 6.69
CA LYS A 42 6.32 18.50 7.05
C LYS A 42 5.30 17.68 6.24
N GLN A 43 5.45 17.62 4.92
CA GLN A 43 4.53 16.86 4.06
C GLN A 43 4.51 15.39 4.46
N THR A 44 5.70 14.79 4.52
CA THR A 44 5.87 13.35 4.80
C THR A 44 5.49 13.00 6.23
N SER A 45 5.69 13.90 7.21
CA SER A 45 5.24 13.69 8.59
C SER A 45 3.72 13.66 8.70
N LEU A 46 3.01 14.59 8.05
CA LEU A 46 1.54 14.60 8.05
C LEU A 46 0.98 13.40 7.29
N HIS A 47 1.53 13.09 6.11
CA HIS A 47 1.14 11.90 5.36
C HIS A 47 1.31 10.63 6.19
N LEU A 48 2.50 10.43 6.76
CA LEU A 48 2.77 9.26 7.60
C LEU A 48 1.89 9.23 8.84
N LEU A 49 1.56 10.38 9.44
CA LEU A 49 0.66 10.45 10.59
C LEU A 49 -0.72 9.88 10.26
N PHE A 50 -1.31 10.30 9.15
CA PHE A 50 -2.60 9.76 8.70
C PHE A 50 -2.50 8.26 8.40
N VAL A 51 -1.43 7.82 7.72
CA VAL A 51 -1.19 6.41 7.43
C VAL A 51 -1.07 5.58 8.71
N MET A 52 -0.37 6.09 9.73
CA MET A 52 -0.21 5.38 11.01
C MET A 52 -1.54 5.25 11.75
N VAL A 53 -2.32 6.33 11.84
CA VAL A 53 -3.64 6.31 12.49
C VAL A 53 -4.60 5.39 11.76
N ILE A 54 -4.75 5.55 10.45
CA ILE A 54 -5.65 4.71 9.64
C ILE A 54 -5.17 3.26 9.67
N GLY A 55 -3.87 3.03 9.53
CA GLY A 55 -3.26 1.71 9.49
C GLY A 55 -3.48 0.91 10.77
N PHE A 56 -3.23 1.49 11.94
CA PHE A 56 -3.46 0.79 13.21
C PHE A 56 -4.94 0.53 13.51
N LEU A 57 -5.84 1.38 13.02
CA LEU A 57 -7.28 1.16 13.14
C LEU A 57 -7.81 0.12 12.14
N ALA A 58 -7.26 0.09 10.93
CA ALA A 58 -7.68 -0.81 9.86
C ALA A 58 -7.11 -2.23 10.00
N PHE A 59 -5.91 -2.38 10.55
CA PHE A 59 -5.20 -3.65 10.67
C PHE A 59 -4.95 -4.05 12.14
N PRO A 60 -5.87 -4.79 12.79
CA PRO A 60 -5.67 -5.32 14.14
C PRO A 60 -4.61 -6.43 14.19
N THR A 61 -4.02 -6.67 15.36
CA THR A 61 -2.92 -7.64 15.55
C THR A 61 -3.36 -9.10 15.39
N GLY A 62 -4.61 -9.42 15.77
CA GLY A 62 -5.13 -10.79 15.77
C GLY A 62 -6.00 -11.14 14.57
N LYS A 63 -5.84 -12.36 14.03
CA LYS A 63 -6.64 -12.87 12.89
C LYS A 63 -8.07 -13.31 13.25
N ARG A 64 -8.48 -13.34 14.53
CA ARG A 64 -9.76 -13.95 14.93
C ARG A 64 -10.60 -13.26 16.01
N VAL A 65 -10.03 -12.45 16.91
CA VAL A 65 -10.80 -11.69 17.92
C VAL A 65 -10.02 -10.44 18.32
N CYS A 66 -10.61 -9.25 18.15
CA CYS A 66 -10.06 -8.02 18.73
C CYS A 66 -10.21 -8.10 20.25
N THR A 67 -9.10 -8.32 20.96
CA THR A 67 -9.09 -8.26 22.42
C THR A 67 -8.91 -6.81 22.87
N ALA A 68 -9.35 -6.46 24.08
CA ALA A 68 -9.15 -5.12 24.65
C ALA A 68 -7.67 -4.70 24.63
N LEU A 69 -6.76 -5.66 24.82
CA LEU A 69 -5.31 -5.46 24.72
C LEU A 69 -4.86 -5.00 23.34
N ASP A 70 -5.46 -5.51 22.26
CA ASP A 70 -5.10 -5.15 20.89
C ASP A 70 -5.45 -3.69 20.59
N HIS A 71 -6.60 -3.21 21.08
CA HIS A 71 -6.99 -1.80 21.00
C HIS A 71 -6.08 -0.89 21.82
N VAL A 72 -5.70 -1.31 23.03
CA VAL A 72 -4.77 -0.55 23.87
C VAL A 72 -3.39 -0.45 23.21
N LEU A 73 -2.85 -1.55 22.68
CA LEU A 73 -1.58 -1.55 21.97
C LEU A 73 -1.63 -0.65 20.73
N SER A 74 -2.69 -0.75 19.94
CA SER A 74 -2.90 0.11 18.77
C SER A 74 -2.95 1.59 19.16
N LEU A 75 -3.63 1.92 20.27
CA LEU A 75 -3.68 3.28 20.79
C LEU A 75 -2.31 3.78 21.25
N ILE A 76 -1.52 2.95 21.94
CA ILE A 76 -0.16 3.29 22.36
C ILE A 76 0.72 3.61 21.15
N PHE A 77 0.70 2.75 20.11
CA PHE A 77 1.49 3.00 18.90
C PHE A 77 1.02 4.25 18.14
N MET A 78 -0.30 4.49 18.05
CA MET A 78 -0.83 5.70 17.44
C MET A 78 -0.41 6.96 18.18
N ILE A 79 -0.50 6.98 19.52
CA ILE A 79 -0.08 8.12 20.34
C ILE A 79 1.43 8.34 20.23
N GLY A 80 2.22 7.27 20.29
CA GLY A 80 3.68 7.34 20.15
C GLY A 80 4.11 7.89 18.78
N ALA A 81 3.49 7.38 17.70
CA ALA A 81 3.71 7.89 16.35
C ALA A 81 3.25 9.34 16.20
N ALA A 82 2.08 9.70 16.77
CA ALA A 82 1.57 11.07 16.73
C ALA A 82 2.47 12.06 17.48
N ALA A 83 2.99 11.68 18.65
CA ALA A 83 3.92 12.50 19.41
C ALA A 83 5.24 12.71 18.64
N SER A 84 5.78 11.64 18.07
CA SER A 84 7.00 11.69 17.26
C SER A 84 6.83 12.55 16.01
N LEU A 85 5.82 12.25 15.18
CA LEU A 85 5.57 12.99 13.94
C LEU A 85 5.15 14.44 14.20
N GLY A 86 4.38 14.67 15.27
CA GLY A 86 4.03 16.01 15.73
C GLY A 86 5.25 16.83 16.15
N TYR A 87 6.22 16.20 16.82
CA TYR A 87 7.49 16.85 17.18
C TYR A 87 8.25 17.30 15.92
N LEU A 88 8.39 16.44 14.91
CA LEU A 88 9.03 16.80 13.64
C LEU A 88 8.31 17.95 12.94
N PHE A 89 6.98 17.89 12.88
CA PHE A 89 6.16 18.90 12.20
C PHE A 89 6.33 20.29 12.84
N LEU A 90 6.24 20.36 14.17
CA LEU A 90 6.36 21.61 14.92
C LEU A 90 7.79 22.16 14.94
N ASN A 91 8.80 21.29 15.03
CA ASN A 91 10.21 21.69 15.14
C ASN A 91 10.96 21.71 13.81
N ASN A 92 10.27 21.54 12.67
CA ASN A 92 10.89 21.44 11.35
C ASN A 92 11.84 22.59 11.03
N GLY A 93 11.52 23.83 11.45
CA GLY A 93 12.40 24.99 11.23
C GLY A 93 13.77 24.85 11.89
N ARG A 94 13.82 24.36 13.14
CA ARG A 94 15.08 24.06 13.84
C ARG A 94 15.80 22.89 13.18
N LEU A 95 15.07 21.83 12.82
CA LEU A 95 15.64 20.60 12.28
C LEU A 95 16.26 20.79 10.88
N LEU A 96 15.70 21.67 10.05
CA LEU A 96 16.26 22.00 8.74
C LEU A 96 17.60 22.75 8.83
N MET A 97 17.83 23.50 9.91
CA MET A 97 19.05 24.27 10.11
C MET A 97 20.16 23.46 10.78
N ARG A 98 19.88 22.21 11.17
CA ARG A 98 20.88 21.33 11.79
C ARG A 98 21.84 20.79 10.74
N MET A 99 23.12 20.73 11.12
CA MET A 99 24.12 19.99 10.36
C MET A 99 24.01 18.50 10.70
N GLN A 100 23.52 17.74 9.73
CA GLN A 100 23.41 16.30 9.77
C GLN A 100 24.76 15.62 10.05
N MET A 101 24.80 14.62 10.92
CA MET A 101 25.99 13.90 11.42
C MET A 101 26.98 14.74 12.24
N VAL A 102 26.66 15.99 12.53
CA VAL A 102 27.53 16.90 13.29
C VAL A 102 26.84 17.31 14.60
N ASP A 103 25.60 17.78 14.51
CA ASP A 103 24.85 18.22 15.69
C ASP A 103 24.33 17.03 16.51
N PRO A 104 24.54 17.01 17.85
CA PRO A 104 24.17 15.87 18.68
C PRO A 104 22.65 15.67 18.72
N VAL A 105 22.20 14.43 18.50
CA VAL A 105 20.78 14.06 18.65
C VAL A 105 20.34 14.24 20.10
N GLY A 106 19.33 15.08 20.32
CA GLY A 106 18.76 15.33 21.65
C GLY A 106 18.00 14.11 22.18
N ASP A 107 17.82 14.02 23.49
CA ASP A 107 17.21 12.83 24.11
C ASP A 107 15.75 12.62 23.69
N LEU A 108 15.00 13.71 23.49
CA LEU A 108 13.63 13.64 22.96
C LEU A 108 13.59 13.10 21.53
N GLU A 109 14.51 13.54 20.67
CA GLU A 109 14.61 13.06 19.29
C GLU A 109 15.00 11.59 19.24
N PHE A 110 15.88 11.18 20.17
CA PHE A 110 16.28 9.79 20.33
C PHE A 110 15.10 8.91 20.72
N ILE A 111 14.32 9.31 21.74
CA ILE A 111 13.14 8.58 22.19
C ILE A 111 12.06 8.52 21.09
N PHE A 112 11.74 9.66 20.48
CA PHE A 112 10.74 9.70 19.42
C PHE A 112 11.14 8.89 18.19
N GLY A 113 12.42 8.91 17.82
CA GLY A 113 12.92 8.08 16.73
C GLY A 113 12.78 6.59 17.02
N ILE A 114 13.09 6.14 18.24
CA ILE A 114 12.87 4.73 18.64
C ILE A 114 11.39 4.37 18.56
N LEU A 115 10.51 5.22 19.11
CA LEU A 115 9.07 4.99 19.07
C LEU A 115 8.55 4.87 17.64
N LEU A 116 8.99 5.76 16.74
CA LEU A 116 8.57 5.72 15.35
C LEU A 116 9.09 4.47 14.61
N VAL A 117 10.36 4.10 14.79
CA VAL A 117 10.93 2.89 14.17
C VAL A 117 10.13 1.66 14.58
N ILE A 118 9.85 1.50 15.89
CA ILE A 118 9.08 0.36 16.39
C ILE A 118 7.65 0.40 15.83
N ALA A 119 7.00 1.57 15.85
CA ALA A 119 5.63 1.71 15.36
C ALA A 119 5.53 1.38 13.85
N VAL A 120 6.49 1.82 13.03
CA VAL A 120 6.52 1.52 11.59
C VAL A 120 6.75 0.03 11.33
N LEU A 121 7.67 -0.61 12.05
CA LEU A 121 7.89 -2.06 11.95
C LEU A 121 6.65 -2.85 12.33
N GLU A 122 5.99 -2.46 13.42
CA GLU A 122 4.79 -3.12 13.91
C GLU A 122 3.60 -2.93 12.95
N LEU A 123 3.39 -1.73 12.43
CA LEU A 123 2.34 -1.50 11.42
C LEU A 123 2.62 -2.30 10.15
N SER A 124 3.88 -2.33 9.70
CA SER A 124 4.31 -3.14 8.55
C SER A 124 4.02 -4.63 8.78
N ARG A 125 4.24 -5.13 10.00
CA ARG A 125 3.92 -6.52 10.39
C ARG A 125 2.43 -6.82 10.31
N ARG A 126 1.58 -5.89 10.74
CA ARG A 126 0.12 -6.05 10.71
C ARG A 126 -0.44 -5.97 9.30
N ALA A 127 0.07 -5.06 8.47
CA ALA A 127 -0.42 -4.82 7.12
C ALA A 127 0.09 -5.85 6.10
N LEU A 128 1.39 -6.20 6.15
CA LEU A 128 2.07 -7.00 5.11
C LEU A 128 2.55 -8.37 5.63
N GLY A 129 2.33 -8.66 6.91
CA GLY A 129 2.83 -9.87 7.56
C GLY A 129 4.28 -9.74 8.05
N PRO A 130 4.81 -10.78 8.70
CA PRO A 130 6.10 -10.70 9.42
C PRO A 130 7.33 -10.71 8.52
N ALA A 131 7.22 -11.10 7.24
CA ALA A 131 8.37 -11.29 6.37
C ALA A 131 9.18 -9.99 6.16
N LEU A 132 8.52 -8.88 5.80
CA LEU A 132 9.19 -7.59 5.57
C LEU A 132 9.80 -6.99 6.84
N PRO A 133 9.07 -6.86 7.97
CA PRO A 133 9.67 -6.40 9.23
C PRO A 133 10.82 -7.29 9.70
N LEU A 134 10.74 -8.60 9.52
CA LEU A 134 11.81 -9.51 9.93
C LEU A 134 13.10 -9.22 9.16
N ILE A 135 13.01 -9.04 7.85
CA ILE A 135 14.15 -8.63 7.02
C ILE A 135 14.70 -7.28 7.50
N ALA A 136 13.83 -6.30 7.75
CA ALA A 136 14.26 -5.00 8.26
C ALA A 136 14.98 -5.11 9.62
N VAL A 137 14.47 -5.92 10.54
CA VAL A 137 15.11 -6.17 11.85
C VAL A 137 16.49 -6.83 11.68
N ILE A 138 16.66 -7.75 10.73
CA ILE A 138 17.96 -8.35 10.42
C ILE A 138 18.95 -7.28 9.94
N PHE A 139 18.53 -6.37 9.06
CA PHE A 139 19.40 -5.27 8.60
C PHE A 139 19.69 -4.24 9.69
N ILE A 140 18.73 -3.97 10.57
CA ILE A 140 18.96 -3.13 11.75
C ILE A 140 20.00 -3.80 12.66
N ALA A 141 19.88 -5.11 12.92
CA ALA A 141 20.88 -5.85 13.68
C ALA A 141 22.26 -5.81 13.00
N TYR A 142 22.32 -5.99 11.68
CA TYR A 142 23.56 -5.84 10.92
C TYR A 142 24.20 -4.45 11.10
N ALA A 143 23.39 -3.37 11.08
CA ALA A 143 23.89 -2.01 11.29
C ALA A 143 24.57 -1.80 12.66
N PHE A 144 24.16 -2.54 13.69
CA PHE A 144 24.78 -2.48 15.02
C PHE A 144 25.95 -3.45 15.17
N TRP A 145 25.81 -4.68 14.70
CA TRP A 145 26.77 -5.78 14.94
C TRP A 145 27.73 -6.06 13.78
N GLY A 146 27.77 -5.24 12.73
CA GLY A 146 28.69 -5.44 11.60
C GLY A 146 30.18 -5.36 11.96
N ASN A 147 30.51 -4.85 13.16
CA ASN A 147 31.87 -4.87 13.71
C ASN A 147 32.35 -6.27 14.12
N HIS A 148 31.44 -7.23 14.31
CA HIS A 148 31.76 -8.62 14.64
C HIS A 148 31.89 -9.52 13.41
N LEU A 149 31.59 -9.00 12.21
CA LEU A 149 31.69 -9.75 10.96
C LEU A 149 33.07 -9.57 10.33
N THR A 150 33.51 -10.51 9.48
CA THR A 150 34.82 -10.44 8.81
C THR A 150 34.65 -10.35 7.28
N GLY A 151 35.71 -9.93 6.59
CA GLY A 151 35.70 -9.80 5.13
C GLY A 151 34.85 -8.61 4.65
N VAL A 152 34.15 -8.79 3.54
CA VAL A 152 33.41 -7.71 2.83
C VAL A 152 32.24 -7.15 3.66
N PHE A 153 31.73 -7.91 4.63
CA PHE A 153 30.60 -7.50 5.47
C PHE A 153 31.00 -6.69 6.70
N TYR A 154 32.30 -6.50 6.96
CA TYR A 154 32.79 -5.74 8.11
C TYR A 154 32.55 -4.24 7.97
N HIS A 155 32.02 -3.63 9.02
CA HIS A 155 32.04 -2.18 9.21
C HIS A 155 32.14 -1.84 10.69
N LYS A 156 32.47 -0.58 11.04
CA LYS A 156 32.73 -0.15 12.43
C LYS A 156 31.51 -0.24 13.39
N GLY A 157 30.35 -0.70 12.92
CA GLY A 157 29.07 -0.57 13.63
C GLY A 157 28.57 0.88 13.66
N VAL A 158 27.27 1.05 13.92
CA VAL A 158 26.61 2.36 14.03
C VAL A 158 26.14 2.54 15.48
N THR A 159 26.40 3.72 16.07
CA THR A 159 25.90 4.04 17.42
C THR A 159 24.39 4.28 17.40
N GLY A 160 23.70 4.01 18.51
CA GLY A 160 22.25 4.20 18.60
C GLY A 160 21.78 5.60 18.19
N ARG A 161 22.49 6.64 18.64
CA ARG A 161 22.16 8.03 18.27
C ARG A 161 22.33 8.28 16.77
N ARG A 162 23.42 7.79 16.17
CA ARG A 162 23.66 7.93 14.72
C ARG A 162 22.66 7.14 13.88
N PHE A 163 22.25 5.96 14.36
CA PHE A 163 21.18 5.18 13.74
C PHE A 163 19.85 5.94 13.76
N ILE A 164 19.46 6.49 14.92
CA ILE A 164 18.22 7.26 15.02
C ILE A 164 18.29 8.56 14.21
N GLU A 165 19.43 9.25 14.19
CA GLU A 165 19.62 10.40 13.32
C GLU A 165 19.31 10.06 11.86
N GLN A 166 19.84 8.94 11.37
CA GLN A 166 19.63 8.48 10.00
C GLN A 166 18.20 8.02 9.74
N MET A 167 17.57 7.32 10.69
CA MET A 167 16.21 6.80 10.52
C MET A 167 15.12 7.88 10.65
N TYR A 168 15.33 8.85 11.54
CA TYR A 168 14.28 9.78 11.99
C TYR A 168 14.50 11.23 11.55
N LEU A 169 15.75 11.71 11.52
CA LEU A 169 16.06 13.12 11.24
C LEU A 169 16.58 13.36 9.81
N MET A 170 16.98 12.30 9.11
CA MET A 170 17.47 12.37 7.74
C MET A 170 16.46 11.89 6.70
N PHE A 171 16.65 12.35 5.46
CA PHE A 171 15.95 11.88 4.25
C PHE A 171 16.58 10.60 3.66
N SER A 172 17.38 9.87 4.43
CA SER A 172 17.95 8.56 4.02
C SER A 172 17.34 7.38 4.79
N GLY A 173 16.44 7.65 5.73
CA GLY A 173 15.73 6.67 6.54
C GLY A 173 14.24 6.62 6.22
N ILE A 174 13.41 6.65 7.28
CA ILE A 174 11.94 6.57 7.16
C ILE A 174 11.40 7.71 6.29
N PHE A 175 12.00 8.90 6.40
CA PHE A 175 11.61 10.09 5.64
C PHE A 175 12.25 10.21 4.26
N GLY A 176 12.86 9.14 3.75
CA GLY A 176 13.52 9.18 2.47
C GLY A 176 12.58 9.22 1.27
N GLU A 177 13.20 9.11 0.09
CA GLU A 177 12.53 9.24 -1.21
C GLU A 177 11.30 8.35 -1.37
N ALA A 178 11.34 7.13 -0.84
CA ALA A 178 10.19 6.21 -0.90
C ALA A 178 8.93 6.81 -0.24
N LEU A 179 9.06 7.40 0.95
CA LEU A 179 7.95 8.06 1.62
C LEU A 179 7.57 9.37 0.93
N ASN A 180 8.55 10.12 0.41
CA ASN A 180 8.29 11.34 -0.33
C ASN A 180 7.44 11.07 -1.58
N VAL A 181 7.88 10.14 -2.42
CA VAL A 181 7.15 9.71 -3.63
C VAL A 181 5.79 9.13 -3.28
N ALA A 182 5.69 8.40 -2.16
CA ALA A 182 4.41 7.89 -1.67
C ALA A 182 3.42 9.03 -1.34
N ALA A 183 3.91 10.06 -0.64
CA ALA A 183 3.11 11.20 -0.20
C ALA A 183 2.76 12.17 -1.34
N THR A 184 3.58 12.30 -2.38
CA THR A 184 3.39 13.31 -3.43
C THR A 184 2.67 12.77 -4.66
N PHE A 185 3.01 11.56 -5.10
CA PHE A 185 2.52 11.02 -6.38
C PHE A 185 1.68 9.77 -6.19
N VAL A 186 2.20 8.77 -5.47
CA VAL A 186 1.55 7.45 -5.38
C VAL A 186 0.17 7.55 -4.75
N PHE A 187 0.02 8.36 -3.70
CA PHE A 187 -1.27 8.57 -3.05
C PHE A 187 -2.33 9.09 -4.03
N LEU A 188 -2.01 10.07 -4.87
CA LEU A 188 -2.95 10.64 -5.84
C LEU A 188 -3.33 9.62 -6.92
N PHE A 189 -2.38 8.80 -7.38
CA PHE A 189 -2.67 7.71 -8.31
C PHE A 189 -3.60 6.66 -7.71
N ILE A 190 -3.37 6.28 -6.44
CA ILE A 190 -4.26 5.35 -5.73
C ILE A 190 -5.66 5.97 -5.56
N LEU A 191 -5.73 7.24 -5.16
CA LEU A 191 -6.99 7.95 -4.99
C LEU A 191 -7.79 8.02 -6.30
N PHE A 192 -7.13 8.40 -7.39
CA PHE A 192 -7.74 8.44 -8.72
C PHE A 192 -8.16 7.03 -9.19
N GLY A 193 -7.33 6.02 -8.95
CA GLY A 193 -7.66 4.63 -9.26
C GLY A 193 -8.91 4.16 -8.53
N SER A 194 -9.00 4.41 -7.22
CA SER A 194 -10.20 4.10 -6.42
C SER A 194 -11.41 4.93 -6.84
N PHE A 195 -11.23 6.18 -7.27
CA PHE A 195 -12.32 7.00 -7.81
C PHE A 195 -12.86 6.42 -9.13
N LEU A 196 -11.98 6.09 -10.07
CA LEU A 196 -12.34 5.44 -11.35
C LEU A 196 -13.04 4.10 -11.15
N GLU A 197 -12.59 3.34 -10.16
CA GLU A 197 -13.18 2.05 -9.78
C GLU A 197 -14.67 2.22 -9.40
N ILE A 198 -14.98 3.24 -8.59
CA ILE A 198 -16.35 3.50 -8.09
C ILE A 198 -17.20 4.28 -9.12
N SER A 199 -16.59 5.11 -9.96
CA SER A 199 -17.31 5.95 -10.92
C SER A 199 -17.83 5.19 -12.16
N GLY A 200 -17.70 3.86 -12.20
CA GLY A 200 -18.12 3.04 -13.34
C GLY A 200 -17.04 2.89 -14.43
N GLY A 201 -15.78 3.22 -14.14
CA GLY A 201 -14.67 3.00 -15.09
C GLY A 201 -14.55 1.53 -15.53
N GLY A 202 -14.95 0.59 -14.67
CA GLY A 202 -15.01 -0.84 -15.02
C GLY A 202 -15.94 -1.15 -16.18
N GLU A 203 -17.12 -0.52 -16.23
CA GLU A 203 -18.07 -0.68 -17.34
C GLU A 203 -17.52 -0.06 -18.62
N PHE A 204 -16.89 1.12 -18.52
CA PHE A 204 -16.23 1.78 -19.64
C PHE A 204 -15.12 0.91 -20.27
N PHE A 205 -14.26 0.29 -19.46
CA PHE A 205 -13.22 -0.61 -19.96
C PHE A 205 -13.79 -1.92 -20.52
N MET A 206 -14.92 -2.39 -19.99
CA MET A 206 -15.64 -3.52 -20.54
C MET A 206 -16.14 -3.23 -21.95
N ASP A 207 -16.73 -2.04 -22.16
CA ASP A 207 -17.24 -1.61 -23.47
C ASP A 207 -16.13 -1.41 -24.49
N ILE A 208 -14.97 -0.86 -24.07
CA ILE A 208 -13.77 -0.81 -24.91
C ILE A 208 -13.33 -2.21 -25.31
N SER A 209 -13.21 -3.12 -24.34
CA SER A 209 -12.79 -4.51 -24.59
C SER A 209 -13.75 -5.21 -25.55
N LYS A 210 -15.05 -4.98 -25.39
CA LYS A 210 -16.09 -5.49 -26.29
C LYS A 210 -15.94 -4.98 -27.72
N SER A 211 -15.62 -3.71 -27.91
CA SER A 211 -15.40 -3.16 -29.25
C SER A 211 -14.12 -3.69 -29.92
N LEU A 212 -13.06 -3.94 -29.14
CA LEU A 212 -11.77 -4.43 -29.64
C LEU A 212 -11.77 -5.91 -30.00
N VAL A 213 -12.23 -6.77 -29.09
CA VAL A 213 -12.05 -8.23 -29.18
C VAL A 213 -13.35 -9.03 -29.13
N GLY A 214 -14.50 -8.38 -28.94
CA GLY A 214 -15.79 -9.05 -28.78
C GLY A 214 -16.28 -9.84 -30.01
N ARG A 215 -15.76 -9.53 -31.20
CA ARG A 215 -16.06 -10.26 -32.46
C ARG A 215 -15.09 -11.40 -32.76
N LEU A 216 -14.01 -11.55 -31.98
CA LEU A 216 -13.01 -12.59 -32.20
C LEU A 216 -13.50 -13.94 -31.66
N PRO A 217 -13.02 -15.07 -32.21
CA PRO A 217 -13.26 -16.39 -31.63
C PRO A 217 -12.75 -16.43 -30.18
N GLY A 218 -13.61 -16.85 -29.24
CA GLY A 218 -13.31 -16.75 -27.80
C GLY A 218 -13.53 -15.35 -27.20
N GLY A 219 -14.24 -14.46 -27.91
CA GLY A 219 -14.49 -13.07 -27.55
C GLY A 219 -14.82 -12.81 -26.07
N PRO A 220 -15.73 -13.56 -25.43
CA PRO A 220 -16.05 -13.39 -24.00
C PRO A 220 -14.87 -13.57 -23.05
N GLY A 221 -14.02 -14.58 -23.29
CA GLY A 221 -12.81 -14.79 -22.50
C GLY A 221 -11.75 -13.73 -22.78
N LEU A 222 -11.57 -13.33 -24.05
CA LEU A 222 -10.66 -12.26 -24.44
C LEU A 222 -11.09 -10.89 -23.87
N MET A 223 -12.39 -10.58 -23.87
CA MET A 223 -12.94 -9.38 -23.26
C MET A 223 -12.62 -9.32 -21.76
N ALA A 224 -12.78 -10.44 -21.05
CA ALA A 224 -12.42 -10.53 -19.64
C ALA A 224 -10.93 -10.26 -19.42
N VAL A 225 -10.05 -10.89 -20.21
CA VAL A 225 -8.60 -10.67 -20.11
C VAL A 225 -8.22 -9.22 -20.37
N VAL A 226 -8.72 -8.60 -21.45
CA VAL A 226 -8.38 -7.22 -21.81
C VAL A 226 -8.93 -6.24 -20.77
N SER A 227 -10.19 -6.38 -20.37
CA SER A 227 -10.82 -5.47 -19.40
C SER A 227 -10.17 -5.57 -18.02
N SER A 228 -9.93 -6.79 -17.52
CA SER A 228 -9.24 -7.00 -16.24
C SER A 228 -7.78 -6.57 -16.33
N SER A 229 -7.18 -6.54 -17.52
CA SER A 229 -5.84 -5.98 -17.68
C SER A 229 -5.81 -4.46 -17.61
N LEU A 230 -6.76 -3.79 -18.28
CA LEU A 230 -6.93 -2.33 -18.20
C LEU A 230 -7.30 -1.87 -16.78
N MET A 231 -8.16 -2.62 -16.10
CA MET A 231 -8.50 -2.33 -14.71
C MET A 231 -7.36 -2.71 -13.74
N GLY A 232 -6.60 -3.76 -14.06
CA GLY A 232 -5.46 -4.23 -13.26
C GLY A 232 -4.27 -3.28 -13.24
N THR A 233 -4.04 -2.51 -14.31
CA THR A 233 -2.98 -1.47 -14.34
C THR A 233 -3.33 -0.27 -13.46
N ILE A 234 -4.62 0.03 -13.30
CA ILE A 234 -5.11 1.17 -12.51
C ILE A 234 -5.21 0.78 -11.03
N SER A 235 -5.97 -0.28 -10.73
CA SER A 235 -6.22 -0.72 -9.35
C SER A 235 -4.99 -1.30 -8.69
N GLY A 236 -4.08 -1.90 -9.47
CA GLY A 236 -2.90 -2.59 -8.97
C GLY A 236 -3.20 -3.72 -7.99
N SER A 237 -4.44 -4.23 -7.93
CA SER A 237 -4.86 -5.24 -6.95
C SER A 237 -5.70 -6.30 -7.62
N ALA A 238 -5.22 -7.54 -7.61
CA ALA A 238 -5.95 -8.67 -8.21
C ALA A 238 -7.32 -8.89 -7.54
N VAL A 239 -7.42 -8.66 -6.22
CA VAL A 239 -8.68 -8.83 -5.48
C VAL A 239 -9.69 -7.74 -5.85
N ALA A 240 -9.25 -6.47 -5.91
CA ALA A 240 -10.12 -5.36 -6.32
C ALA A 240 -10.60 -5.56 -7.77
N ASN A 241 -9.72 -6.04 -8.63
CA ASN A 241 -10.02 -6.36 -10.01
C ASN A 241 -11.13 -7.42 -10.13
N VAL A 242 -10.98 -8.59 -9.49
CA VAL A 242 -12.04 -9.64 -9.52
C VAL A 242 -13.39 -9.12 -8.97
N VAL A 243 -13.36 -8.27 -7.94
CA VAL A 243 -14.59 -7.70 -7.35
C VAL A 243 -15.28 -6.71 -8.30
N THR A 244 -14.54 -6.05 -9.18
CA THR A 244 -15.05 -5.00 -10.06
C THR A 244 -15.33 -5.48 -11.48
N THR A 245 -14.42 -6.24 -12.09
CA THR A 245 -14.59 -6.80 -13.43
C THR A 245 -15.33 -8.14 -13.38
N GLY A 246 -15.04 -8.98 -12.38
CA GLY A 246 -15.60 -10.33 -12.25
C GLY A 246 -17.12 -10.37 -12.12
N VAL A 247 -17.73 -9.33 -11.54
CA VAL A 247 -19.20 -9.20 -11.45
C VAL A 247 -19.86 -9.05 -12.83
N PHE A 248 -19.12 -8.60 -13.84
CA PHE A 248 -19.61 -8.46 -15.21
C PHE A 248 -19.09 -9.56 -16.14
N THR A 249 -17.80 -9.91 -16.05
CA THR A 249 -17.14 -10.88 -16.95
C THR A 249 -17.61 -12.30 -16.71
N ILE A 250 -17.75 -12.74 -15.45
CA ILE A 250 -18.15 -14.12 -15.13
C ILE A 250 -19.58 -14.40 -15.64
N PRO A 251 -20.60 -13.56 -15.36
CA PRO A 251 -21.92 -13.75 -15.94
C PRO A 251 -21.93 -13.67 -17.47
N LEU A 252 -21.12 -12.79 -18.06
CA LEU A 252 -21.02 -12.64 -19.51
C LEU A 252 -20.48 -13.93 -20.17
N MET A 253 -19.35 -14.46 -19.68
CA MET A 253 -18.75 -15.71 -20.17
C MET A 253 -19.71 -16.89 -20.05
N LYS A 254 -20.41 -17.01 -18.91
CA LYS A 254 -21.41 -18.06 -18.69
C LYS A 254 -22.59 -17.97 -19.66
N LYS A 255 -23.10 -16.77 -19.94
CA LYS A 255 -24.20 -16.56 -20.90
C LYS A 255 -23.80 -16.96 -22.32
N THR A 256 -22.52 -16.91 -22.64
CA THR A 256 -21.96 -17.32 -23.93
C THR A 256 -21.51 -18.79 -24.00
N GLY A 257 -21.81 -19.59 -22.97
CA GLY A 257 -21.58 -21.04 -22.98
C GLY A 257 -20.30 -21.54 -22.31
N TYR A 258 -19.56 -20.67 -21.60
CA TYR A 258 -18.39 -21.10 -20.84
C TYR A 258 -18.83 -21.84 -19.57
N ASP A 259 -18.10 -22.90 -19.21
CA ASP A 259 -18.30 -23.58 -17.94
C ASP A 259 -18.08 -22.61 -16.75
N LYS A 260 -18.82 -22.83 -15.67
CA LYS A 260 -18.82 -21.93 -14.50
C LYS A 260 -17.46 -21.91 -13.80
N ASP A 261 -16.78 -23.06 -13.73
CA ASP A 261 -15.46 -23.17 -13.11
C ASP A 261 -14.38 -22.60 -14.02
N PHE A 262 -14.50 -22.81 -15.33
CA PHE A 262 -13.59 -22.23 -16.32
C PHE A 262 -13.69 -20.70 -16.36
N ALA A 263 -14.91 -20.13 -16.34
CA ALA A 263 -15.11 -18.69 -16.29
C ALA A 263 -14.50 -18.05 -15.03
N GLY A 264 -14.61 -18.72 -13.88
CA GLY A 264 -13.97 -18.29 -12.63
C GLY A 264 -12.44 -18.36 -12.71
N ALA A 265 -11.89 -19.42 -13.31
CA ALA A 265 -10.46 -19.57 -13.52
C ALA A 265 -9.88 -18.51 -14.46
N VAL A 266 -10.56 -18.23 -15.57
CA VAL A 266 -10.16 -17.19 -16.54
C VAL A 266 -10.12 -15.83 -15.86
N GLU A 267 -11.15 -15.46 -15.08
CA GLU A 267 -11.17 -14.17 -14.38
C GLU A 267 -10.07 -14.06 -13.32
N ALA A 268 -9.82 -15.13 -12.56
CA ALA A 268 -8.78 -15.15 -11.52
C ALA A 268 -7.37 -14.98 -12.13
N VAL A 269 -7.10 -15.67 -13.24
CA VAL A 269 -5.83 -15.57 -13.97
C VAL A 269 -5.70 -14.21 -14.65
N ALA A 270 -6.75 -13.72 -15.30
CA ALA A 270 -6.80 -12.40 -15.92
C ALA A 270 -6.56 -11.28 -14.90
N SER A 271 -7.19 -11.36 -13.72
CA SER A 271 -7.04 -10.35 -12.67
C SER A 271 -5.65 -10.33 -12.04
N THR A 272 -5.03 -11.51 -11.88
CA THR A 272 -3.66 -11.64 -11.38
C THR A 272 -2.65 -11.19 -12.42
N GLY A 273 -2.84 -11.61 -13.67
CA GLY A 273 -2.00 -11.24 -14.81
C GLY A 273 -2.13 -9.77 -15.21
N GLY A 274 -3.32 -9.18 -15.03
CA GLY A 274 -3.66 -7.80 -15.39
C GLY A 274 -2.74 -6.76 -14.77
N ARG A 275 -2.33 -6.98 -13.52
CA ARG A 275 -1.35 -6.12 -12.81
C ARG A 275 0.01 -6.05 -13.53
N SER A 276 0.35 -7.08 -14.29
CA SER A 276 1.62 -7.23 -15.03
C SER A 276 1.42 -7.27 -16.55
N PHE A 277 0.18 -7.09 -17.03
CA PHE A 277 -0.22 -7.45 -18.40
C PHE A 277 0.47 -6.62 -19.47
N LEU A 278 0.77 -5.34 -19.23
CA LEU A 278 1.54 -4.54 -20.19
C LEU A 278 2.91 -5.17 -20.50
N ARG A 279 3.50 -5.91 -19.55
CA ARG A 279 4.74 -6.68 -19.75
C ARG A 279 4.50 -8.10 -20.26
N LEU A 280 3.47 -8.79 -19.76
CA LEU A 280 3.20 -10.20 -20.10
C LEU A 280 2.53 -10.38 -21.47
N TRP A 281 1.74 -9.42 -21.96
CA TRP A 281 1.05 -9.53 -23.24
C TRP A 281 2.03 -9.54 -24.42
N VAL A 282 3.09 -8.72 -24.36
CA VAL A 282 4.20 -8.75 -25.33
C VAL A 282 4.90 -10.11 -25.33
N GLN A 283 5.00 -10.77 -24.17
CA GLN A 283 5.67 -12.07 -24.04
C GLN A 283 4.76 -13.25 -24.39
N ALA A 284 3.46 -13.15 -24.14
CA ALA A 284 2.46 -14.17 -24.46
C ALA A 284 2.17 -14.25 -25.96
N HIS A 285 2.18 -13.12 -26.68
CA HIS A 285 2.08 -13.11 -28.14
C HIS A 285 3.30 -13.77 -28.82
N LEU A 286 4.47 -13.72 -28.18
CA LEU A 286 5.68 -14.42 -28.63
C LEU A 286 5.65 -15.94 -28.35
N LEU A 287 4.93 -16.38 -27.31
CA LEU A 287 4.92 -17.78 -26.87
C LEU A 287 3.71 -18.58 -27.35
N CYS A 288 2.61 -17.93 -27.74
CA CYS A 288 1.41 -18.60 -28.23
C CYS A 288 0.76 -17.81 -29.37
N PRO A 289 1.12 -18.11 -30.64
CA PRO A 289 0.56 -17.42 -31.80
C PRO A 289 -0.95 -17.67 -32.01
N ASN A 290 -1.54 -18.63 -31.29
CA ASN A 290 -2.93 -19.06 -31.50
C ASN A 290 -3.71 -19.19 -30.19
N ILE A 291 -3.88 -18.07 -29.49
CA ILE A 291 -4.68 -17.92 -28.26
C ILE A 291 -6.12 -18.45 -28.45
N SER A 292 -6.64 -18.38 -29.68
CA SER A 292 -7.93 -18.92 -30.12
C SER A 292 -8.10 -20.43 -29.87
N ALA A 293 -7.02 -21.22 -29.87
CA ALA A 293 -7.12 -22.66 -29.64
C ALA A 293 -7.19 -23.06 -28.14
N CYS A 294 -6.75 -22.18 -27.23
CA CYS A 294 -6.73 -22.45 -25.78
C CYS A 294 -7.99 -21.97 -25.05
N LEU A 295 -8.75 -21.02 -25.61
CA LEU A 295 -9.91 -20.40 -24.96
C LEU A 295 -11.26 -20.94 -25.42
N ILE A 296 -11.29 -21.83 -26.42
CA ILE A 296 -12.51 -22.48 -26.87
C ILE A 296 -12.65 -23.79 -26.07
N PRO A 297 -13.60 -23.91 -25.13
CA PRO A 297 -13.94 -25.21 -24.59
C PRO A 297 -14.53 -26.06 -25.72
N ARG A 298 -14.00 -27.26 -25.91
CA ARG A 298 -14.66 -28.30 -26.72
C ARG A 298 -15.89 -28.83 -25.99
#